data_AF-A0AA35TQY5-F1
#
_entry.id   AF-A0AA35TQY5-F1
#
_cell.length_a   1.000
_cell.length_b   1.000
_cell.length_c   1.000
_cell.angle_alpha   90.00
_cell.angle_beta   90.00
_cell.angle_gamma   90.00
#
_symmetry.space_group_name_H-M   'P 1'
#
loop_
_entity.id
_entity.type
_entity.pdbx_description
1 polymer ?
#
loop_
_entity_poly.entity_id
_entity_poly.type
_entity_poly.pdbx_seq_one_letter_code
_entity_poly.pdbx_strand_id
1 'polypeptide(L)'
;MRAARRPTVLLAVLLQSVAVYGNFLLEVQVLHFSNSDSDCGPVDECDVYIDGMCLDPQSGETGQECSLAASTDDLDLYKGLPMTGNLSASSQPWPVHFRLRIVVMDFDLTTLDDHIEDVVVLESLNTSSEFSEEMDYRNTPDGRITLSMRFRVRCSGGYEGPHCDCLPQNDDVSGHYSCREDRGISCLPGYTNTSNLCRQQDYCIGAVCHSNGTCVSNPTSYTCEQAHQEQSGESRSSVPGAVIGAIVAGLLVALLLCAVVVIVIIVCIVLRKKKVAT
;
A
#
# COMPACT_ATOMS: atom_id res chain seq x y z
N MET A 1 -35.89 -65.75 -10.74
CA MET A 1 -34.72 -65.00 -11.25
C MET A 1 -34.67 -63.69 -10.47
N ARG A 2 -33.72 -63.54 -9.53
CA ARG A 2 -33.57 -62.34 -8.69
C ARG A 2 -32.51 -61.44 -9.34
N ALA A 3 -32.91 -60.23 -9.71
CA ALA A 3 -32.01 -59.22 -10.26
C ALA A 3 -31.08 -58.72 -9.15
N ALA A 4 -29.77 -58.93 -9.32
CA ALA A 4 -28.75 -58.38 -8.46
C ALA A 4 -28.60 -56.87 -8.72
N ARG A 5 -28.93 -56.05 -7.72
CA ARG A 5 -28.64 -54.61 -7.73
C ARG A 5 -27.14 -54.42 -7.56
N ARG A 6 -26.48 -53.81 -8.54
CA ARG A 6 -25.10 -53.33 -8.43
C ARG A 6 -25.08 -52.11 -7.49
N PRO A 7 -24.12 -52.02 -6.56
CA PRO A 7 -23.97 -50.82 -5.74
C PRO A 7 -23.38 -49.71 -6.61
N THR A 8 -24.08 -48.57 -6.64
CA THR A 8 -23.55 -47.31 -7.17
C THR A 8 -22.48 -46.83 -6.20
N VAL A 9 -21.21 -46.97 -6.58
CA VAL A 9 -20.09 -46.35 -5.86
C VAL A 9 -20.13 -44.87 -6.23
N LEU A 10 -20.68 -44.05 -5.33
CA LEU A 10 -20.60 -42.60 -5.41
C LEU A 10 -19.15 -42.22 -5.13
N LEU A 11 -18.37 -42.03 -6.19
CA LEU A 11 -17.00 -41.54 -6.10
C LEU A 11 -17.09 -40.05 -5.74
N ALA A 12 -17.06 -39.75 -4.44
CA ALA A 12 -16.85 -38.39 -3.97
C ALA A 12 -15.42 -37.99 -4.37
N VAL A 13 -15.28 -37.28 -5.48
CA VAL A 13 -14.05 -36.59 -5.85
C VAL A 13 -13.84 -35.53 -4.78
N LEU A 14 -12.96 -35.82 -3.82
CA LEU A 14 -12.35 -34.82 -2.97
C LEU A 14 -11.53 -33.91 -3.89
N LEU A 15 -12.17 -32.85 -4.39
CA LEU A 15 -11.47 -31.70 -4.93
C LEU A 15 -10.58 -31.18 -3.80
N GLN A 16 -9.30 -31.53 -3.86
CA GLN A 16 -8.28 -30.88 -3.05
C GLN A 16 -8.29 -29.42 -3.50
N SER A 17 -8.95 -28.57 -2.71
CA SER A 17 -8.84 -27.12 -2.86
C SER A 17 -7.36 -26.78 -2.81
N VAL A 18 -6.78 -26.43 -3.95
CA VAL A 18 -5.45 -25.82 -3.98
C VAL A 18 -5.58 -24.57 -3.12
N ALA A 19 -4.97 -24.59 -1.93
CA ALA A 19 -4.93 -23.43 -1.07
C ALA A 19 -4.22 -22.33 -1.86
N VAL A 20 -4.97 -21.32 -2.30
CA VAL A 20 -4.37 -20.24 -3.05
C VAL A 20 -3.64 -19.35 -2.03
N TYR A 21 -2.31 -19.38 -2.07
CA TYR A 21 -1.43 -18.64 -1.17
C TYR A 21 -1.30 -17.17 -1.60
N GLY A 22 -2.43 -16.48 -1.66
CA GLY A 22 -2.49 -15.05 -1.94
C GLY A 22 -2.70 -14.21 -0.68
N ASN A 23 -2.34 -12.93 -0.75
CA ASN A 23 -2.64 -11.96 0.30
C ASN A 23 -4.11 -11.51 0.24
N PHE A 24 -4.71 -11.53 -0.96
CA PHE A 24 -6.09 -11.15 -1.20
C PHE A 24 -6.79 -12.13 -2.16
N LEU A 25 -8.12 -12.07 -2.15
CA LEU A 25 -9.04 -12.77 -3.05
C LEU A 25 -9.98 -11.74 -3.67
N LEU A 26 -9.91 -11.56 -4.99
CA LEU A 26 -10.89 -10.83 -5.78
C LEU A 26 -11.94 -11.84 -6.28
N GLU A 27 -13.17 -11.67 -5.85
CA GLU A 27 -14.31 -12.45 -6.34
C GLU A 27 -15.10 -11.59 -7.34
N VAL A 28 -15.22 -12.10 -8.56
CA VAL A 28 -15.95 -11.48 -9.66
C VAL A 28 -17.24 -12.26 -9.84
N GLN A 29 -18.39 -11.59 -9.74
CA GLN A 29 -19.67 -12.21 -10.02
C GLN A 29 -20.29 -11.63 -11.29
N VAL A 30 -20.41 -12.46 -12.31
CA VAL A 30 -21.16 -12.13 -13.54
C VAL A 30 -22.62 -12.45 -13.30
N LEU A 31 -23.48 -11.45 -13.40
CA LEU A 31 -24.91 -11.55 -13.11
C LEU A 31 -25.72 -11.66 -14.39
N HIS A 32 -25.34 -10.89 -15.40
CA HIS A 32 -26.01 -10.87 -16.69
C HIS A 32 -24.98 -10.76 -17.81
N PHE A 33 -25.29 -11.44 -18.91
CA PHE A 33 -24.57 -11.34 -20.17
C PHE A 33 -25.61 -11.10 -21.27
N SER A 34 -25.31 -10.16 -22.14
CA SER A 34 -26.08 -9.98 -23.37
C SER A 34 -25.14 -9.78 -24.55
N ASN A 35 -25.38 -10.49 -25.64
CA ASN A 35 -24.77 -10.25 -26.94
C ASN A 35 -25.83 -9.69 -27.88
N SER A 36 -25.63 -8.47 -28.39
CA SER A 36 -26.53 -7.86 -29.37
C SER A 36 -26.24 -8.28 -30.80
N ASP A 37 -25.11 -8.96 -31.04
CA ASP A 37 -24.71 -9.44 -32.35
C ASP A 37 -24.86 -10.97 -32.43
N SER A 38 -25.31 -11.47 -33.58
CA SER A 38 -25.49 -12.90 -33.85
C SER A 38 -24.29 -13.53 -34.56
N ASP A 39 -23.15 -12.83 -34.61
CA ASP A 39 -21.97 -13.18 -35.39
C ASP A 39 -21.13 -14.35 -34.80
N CYS A 40 -21.77 -15.28 -34.08
CA CYS A 40 -21.18 -16.53 -33.56
C CYS A 40 -21.19 -17.64 -34.63
N GLY A 41 -20.97 -17.24 -35.88
CA GLY A 41 -21.01 -18.14 -37.03
C GLY A 41 -22.42 -18.46 -37.57
N PRO A 42 -22.49 -19.09 -38.75
CA PRO A 42 -23.73 -19.21 -39.52
C PRO A 42 -24.66 -20.35 -39.08
N VAL A 43 -24.31 -21.14 -38.06
CA VAL A 43 -25.02 -22.41 -37.76
C VAL A 43 -25.51 -22.53 -36.31
N ASP A 44 -24.88 -21.86 -35.34
CA ASP A 44 -25.12 -22.14 -33.93
C ASP A 44 -25.45 -20.88 -33.11
N GLU A 45 -26.20 -21.07 -32.02
CA GLU A 45 -26.36 -20.05 -30.97
C GLU A 45 -25.01 -19.91 -30.26
N CYS A 46 -24.61 -18.69 -29.89
CA CYS A 46 -23.33 -18.46 -29.21
C CYS A 46 -23.22 -19.29 -27.92
N ASP A 47 -22.28 -20.22 -27.88
CA ASP A 47 -21.93 -21.01 -26.70
C ASP A 47 -20.87 -20.25 -25.90
N VAL A 48 -21.29 -19.11 -25.37
CA VAL A 48 -20.37 -18.14 -24.77
C VAL A 48 -19.79 -18.63 -23.44
N TYR A 49 -18.48 -18.48 -23.27
CA TYR A 49 -17.78 -18.69 -22.01
C TYR A 49 -16.68 -17.64 -21.79
N ILE A 50 -16.18 -17.56 -20.55
CA ILE A 50 -15.00 -16.75 -20.23
C ILE A 50 -13.80 -17.69 -20.12
N ASP A 51 -12.84 -17.55 -21.03
CA ASP A 51 -11.60 -18.35 -21.10
C ASP A 51 -10.55 -17.87 -20.08
N GLY A 52 -10.62 -16.60 -19.69
CA GLY A 52 -9.65 -16.05 -18.76
C GLY A 52 -10.00 -14.69 -18.21
N MET A 53 -9.46 -14.44 -17.02
CA MET A 53 -9.49 -13.13 -16.37
C MET A 53 -8.06 -12.74 -16.00
N CYS A 54 -7.72 -11.48 -16.23
CA CYS A 54 -6.38 -10.95 -16.05
C CYS A 54 -6.42 -9.68 -15.22
N LEU A 55 -5.75 -9.69 -14.07
CA LEU A 55 -5.74 -8.58 -13.12
C LEU A 55 -4.37 -7.88 -13.11
N ASP A 56 -4.40 -6.56 -13.27
CA ASP A 56 -3.24 -5.67 -13.25
C ASP A 56 -3.50 -4.44 -12.37
N PRO A 57 -2.46 -3.78 -11.83
CA PRO A 57 -2.58 -2.42 -11.31
C PRO A 57 -2.97 -1.47 -12.44
N GLN A 58 -3.85 -0.51 -12.16
CA GLN A 58 -4.34 0.41 -13.21
C GLN A 58 -3.23 1.21 -13.91
N SER A 59 -2.14 1.52 -13.20
CA SER A 59 -1.00 2.28 -13.73
C SER A 59 0.11 1.41 -14.35
N GLY A 60 -0.07 0.09 -14.42
CA GLY A 60 0.92 -0.83 -14.99
C GLY A 60 1.00 -0.70 -16.52
N GLU A 61 2.17 -1.00 -17.10
CA GLU A 61 2.29 -1.15 -18.55
C GLU A 61 1.38 -2.30 -19.02
N THR A 62 0.74 -2.11 -20.18
CA THR A 62 -0.07 -3.15 -20.82
C THR A 62 0.83 -4.25 -21.35
N GLY A 63 1.26 -5.15 -20.47
CA GLY A 63 1.93 -6.40 -20.83
C GLY A 63 0.94 -7.46 -21.29
N GLN A 64 1.43 -8.49 -21.98
CA GLN A 64 0.65 -9.69 -22.35
C GLN A 64 0.39 -10.62 -21.16
N GLU A 65 1.16 -10.49 -20.08
CA GLU A 65 1.06 -11.34 -18.89
C GLU A 65 0.39 -10.59 -17.73
N CYS A 66 -0.53 -11.28 -17.06
CA CYS A 66 -1.24 -10.74 -15.90
C CYS A 66 -0.28 -10.53 -14.74
N SER A 67 -0.13 -9.29 -14.31
CA SER A 67 0.89 -8.90 -13.34
C SER A 67 0.51 -9.23 -11.88
N LEU A 68 -0.78 -9.31 -11.56
CA LEU A 68 -1.26 -9.63 -10.20
C LEU A 68 -1.83 -11.04 -10.10
N ALA A 69 -2.83 -11.36 -10.93
CA ALA A 69 -3.52 -12.65 -10.89
C ALA A 69 -4.12 -12.97 -12.25
N ALA A 70 -4.24 -14.27 -12.53
CA ALA A 70 -4.98 -14.79 -13.66
C ALA A 70 -5.93 -15.90 -13.21
N SER A 71 -7.11 -15.98 -13.84
CA SER A 71 -7.96 -17.18 -13.81
C SER A 71 -7.63 -18.05 -15.01
N THR A 72 -7.58 -19.37 -14.81
CA THR A 72 -7.48 -20.40 -15.86
C THR A 72 -8.73 -21.28 -15.93
N ASP A 73 -9.73 -20.99 -15.10
CA ASP A 73 -10.97 -21.75 -15.09
C ASP A 73 -11.97 -21.10 -16.05
N ASP A 74 -12.50 -21.91 -16.96
CA ASP A 74 -13.56 -21.51 -17.88
C ASP A 74 -14.87 -21.27 -17.11
N LEU A 75 -15.55 -20.16 -17.39
CA LEU A 75 -16.88 -19.87 -16.84
C LEU A 75 -17.92 -19.88 -17.95
N ASP A 76 -18.69 -20.96 -18.04
CA ASP A 76 -19.76 -21.15 -19.03
C ASP A 76 -20.92 -20.15 -18.83
N LEU A 77 -21.10 -19.15 -19.69
CA LEU A 77 -22.14 -18.11 -19.56
C LEU A 77 -23.57 -18.58 -19.95
N TYR A 78 -23.70 -19.81 -20.44
CA TYR A 78 -24.87 -20.31 -21.19
C TYR A 78 -26.21 -20.45 -20.40
N LYS A 79 -26.31 -20.09 -19.12
CA LYS A 79 -27.52 -20.39 -18.31
C LYS A 79 -28.24 -19.22 -17.66
N GLY A 80 -27.79 -17.98 -17.89
CA GLY A 80 -28.38 -16.80 -17.23
C GLY A 80 -28.39 -16.89 -15.70
N LEU A 81 -27.58 -17.80 -15.14
CA LEU A 81 -27.36 -17.94 -13.71
C LEU A 81 -26.17 -17.06 -13.33
N PRO A 82 -26.19 -16.45 -12.15
CA PRO A 82 -25.03 -15.70 -11.70
C PRO A 82 -23.84 -16.64 -11.50
N MET A 83 -22.70 -16.29 -12.09
CA MET A 83 -21.46 -17.07 -12.05
C MET A 83 -20.40 -16.33 -11.26
N THR A 84 -19.56 -17.06 -10.54
CA THR A 84 -18.51 -16.46 -9.71
C THR A 84 -17.16 -16.99 -10.14
N GLY A 85 -16.32 -16.09 -10.65
CA GLY A 85 -14.90 -16.31 -10.90
C GLY A 85 -14.08 -15.78 -9.72
N ASN A 86 -13.01 -16.47 -9.38
CA ASN A 86 -12.12 -16.09 -8.28
C ASN A 86 -10.71 -15.85 -8.81
N LEU A 87 -10.15 -14.69 -8.49
CA LEU A 87 -8.75 -14.37 -8.75
C LEU A 87 -8.05 -14.16 -7.41
N SER A 88 -6.93 -14.84 -7.22
CA SER A 88 -6.09 -14.63 -6.04
C SER A 88 -4.66 -14.42 -6.48
N ALA A 89 -4.07 -13.30 -6.06
CA ALA A 89 -2.70 -12.94 -6.39
C ALA A 89 -1.75 -13.47 -5.33
N SER A 90 -0.68 -14.14 -5.77
CA SER A 90 0.41 -14.54 -4.89
C SER A 90 1.28 -13.32 -4.57
N SER A 91 1.51 -13.08 -3.27
CA SER A 91 2.57 -12.20 -2.72
C SER A 91 2.50 -10.67 -2.92
N GLN A 92 1.56 -10.13 -3.72
CA GLN A 92 1.43 -8.67 -3.89
C GLN A 92 0.28 -8.06 -3.06
N PRO A 93 0.43 -6.81 -2.58
CA PRO A 93 -0.66 -6.09 -1.92
C PRO A 93 -1.77 -5.74 -2.91
N TRP A 94 -3.00 -5.65 -2.42
CA TRP A 94 -4.14 -5.23 -3.22
C TRP A 94 -3.97 -3.77 -3.69
N PRO A 95 -4.00 -3.48 -5.00
CA PRO A 95 -3.67 -2.14 -5.53
C PRO A 95 -4.75 -1.08 -5.31
N VAL A 96 -5.97 -1.46 -4.88
CA VAL A 96 -7.19 -0.62 -4.80
C VAL A 96 -7.68 -0.15 -6.16
N HIS A 97 -6.82 0.44 -6.98
CA HIS A 97 -7.07 0.82 -8.36
C HIS A 97 -6.55 -0.27 -9.29
N PHE A 98 -7.46 -0.91 -10.00
CA PHE A 98 -7.12 -2.08 -10.81
C PHE A 98 -7.67 -1.98 -12.23
N ARG A 99 -7.03 -2.76 -13.10
CA ARG A 99 -7.49 -3.08 -14.43
C ARG A 99 -7.77 -4.58 -14.47
N LEU A 100 -9.00 -4.96 -14.82
CA LEU A 100 -9.37 -6.35 -15.04
C LEU A 100 -9.74 -6.53 -16.52
N ARG A 101 -9.02 -7.39 -17.23
CA ARG A 101 -9.36 -7.81 -18.60
C ARG A 101 -10.01 -9.19 -18.53
N ILE A 102 -11.17 -9.32 -19.17
CA ILE A 102 -11.95 -10.56 -19.26
C ILE A 102 -12.01 -10.95 -20.74
N VAL A 103 -11.62 -12.17 -21.06
CA VAL A 103 -11.63 -12.69 -22.43
C VAL A 103 -12.89 -13.52 -22.61
N VAL A 104 -13.75 -13.10 -23.54
CA VAL A 104 -15.02 -13.78 -23.84
C VAL A 104 -14.86 -14.52 -25.16
N MET A 105 -15.15 -15.81 -25.13
CA MET A 105 -14.97 -16.75 -26.24
C MET A 105 -16.30 -17.44 -26.57
N ASP A 106 -16.41 -17.91 -27.81
CA ASP A 106 -17.49 -18.76 -28.30
C ASP A 106 -16.96 -20.18 -28.42
N PHE A 107 -17.63 -21.15 -27.77
CA PHE A 107 -17.20 -22.54 -27.79
C PHE A 107 -17.70 -23.24 -29.05
N ASP A 108 -16.78 -23.90 -29.76
CA ASP A 108 -17.10 -24.62 -30.99
C ASP A 108 -16.85 -26.13 -30.85
N LEU A 109 -17.85 -26.95 -31.22
CA LEU A 109 -17.69 -28.41 -31.19
C LEU A 109 -16.74 -28.94 -32.26
N THR A 110 -16.57 -28.21 -33.37
CA THR A 110 -15.86 -28.71 -34.57
C THR A 110 -14.80 -27.77 -35.13
N THR A 111 -14.90 -26.49 -34.83
CA THR A 111 -13.93 -25.44 -35.18
C THR A 111 -13.09 -25.07 -33.96
N LEU A 112 -12.19 -24.11 -34.14
CA LEU A 112 -11.47 -23.53 -33.00
C LEU A 112 -12.39 -22.51 -32.36
N ASP A 113 -12.39 -22.43 -31.03
CA ASP A 113 -13.16 -21.45 -30.28
C ASP A 113 -12.85 -20.03 -30.78
N ASP A 114 -13.91 -19.29 -31.08
CA ASP A 114 -13.81 -17.96 -31.68
C ASP A 114 -13.76 -16.89 -30.58
N HIS A 115 -12.83 -15.95 -30.72
CA HIS A 115 -12.78 -14.79 -29.83
C HIS A 115 -13.94 -13.84 -30.13
N ILE A 116 -14.77 -13.57 -29.12
CA ILE A 116 -15.89 -12.62 -29.25
C ILE A 116 -15.40 -11.20 -28.96
N GLU A 117 -14.99 -10.93 -27.72
CA GLU A 117 -14.56 -9.60 -27.29
C GLU A 117 -13.76 -9.67 -25.98
N ASP A 118 -12.88 -8.69 -25.78
CA ASP A 118 -12.26 -8.42 -24.48
C ASP A 118 -13.07 -7.37 -23.73
N VAL A 119 -13.44 -7.63 -22.48
CA VAL A 119 -14.03 -6.60 -21.60
C VAL A 119 -12.96 -6.09 -20.66
N VAL A 120 -12.73 -4.77 -20.67
CA VAL A 120 -11.76 -4.10 -19.79
C VAL A 120 -12.50 -3.28 -18.74
N VAL A 121 -12.28 -3.63 -17.48
CA VAL A 121 -12.82 -2.96 -16.30
C VAL A 121 -11.71 -2.12 -15.67
N LEU A 122 -11.99 -0.86 -15.41
CA LEU A 122 -11.10 0.07 -14.71
C LEU A 122 -11.84 0.61 -13.49
N GLU A 123 -11.46 0.13 -12.30
CA GLU A 123 -12.25 0.38 -11.09
C GLU A 123 -11.38 0.66 -9.87
N SER A 124 -12.04 1.20 -8.85
CA SER A 124 -11.46 1.44 -7.53
C SER A 124 -12.28 0.69 -6.47
N LEU A 125 -11.69 -0.30 -5.82
CA LEU A 125 -12.38 -1.14 -4.86
C LEU A 125 -11.59 -1.28 -3.57
N ASN A 126 -12.22 -0.98 -2.44
CA ASN A 126 -11.65 -1.27 -1.11
C ASN A 126 -12.02 -2.69 -0.67
N THR A 127 -11.22 -3.26 0.23
CA THR A 127 -11.52 -4.56 0.84
C THR A 127 -12.84 -4.53 1.60
N SER A 128 -13.71 -5.52 1.37
CA SER A 128 -15.04 -5.60 1.97
C SER A 128 -15.54 -7.05 2.02
N SER A 129 -16.38 -7.36 3.01
CA SER A 129 -17.14 -8.63 3.02
C SER A 129 -18.26 -8.64 1.99
N GLU A 130 -18.78 -7.47 1.65
CA GLU A 130 -19.92 -7.26 0.75
C GLU A 130 -19.47 -7.06 -0.69
N PHE A 131 -20.33 -7.47 -1.63
CA PHE A 131 -20.17 -7.13 -3.03
C PHE A 131 -20.43 -5.64 -3.27
N SER A 132 -19.72 -5.10 -4.26
CA SER A 132 -20.04 -3.81 -4.86
C SER A 132 -21.45 -3.80 -5.43
N GLU A 133 -21.91 -2.60 -5.77
CA GLU A 133 -23.07 -2.47 -6.63
C GLU A 133 -22.81 -3.16 -7.98
N GLU A 134 -23.90 -3.63 -8.58
CA GLU A 134 -23.91 -4.18 -9.93
C GLU A 134 -23.66 -3.05 -10.94
N MET A 135 -22.75 -3.30 -11.87
CA MET A 135 -22.37 -2.35 -12.91
C MET A 135 -22.30 -3.05 -14.26
N ASP A 136 -22.73 -2.33 -15.31
CA ASP A 136 -22.68 -2.78 -16.69
C ASP A 136 -21.37 -2.35 -17.35
N TYR A 137 -20.64 -3.31 -17.88
CA TYR A 137 -19.36 -3.08 -18.54
C TYR A 137 -19.49 -3.34 -20.05
N ARG A 138 -19.02 -2.37 -20.83
CA ARG A 138 -18.98 -2.35 -22.30
C ARG A 138 -17.64 -1.80 -22.76
N ASN A 139 -16.99 -2.45 -23.72
CA ASN A 139 -15.65 -2.03 -24.16
C ASN A 139 -15.69 -0.89 -25.21
N THR A 140 -16.78 -0.80 -26.00
CA THR A 140 -16.91 0.22 -27.05
C THR A 140 -18.32 0.83 -27.10
N PRO A 141 -18.51 2.02 -27.72
CA PRO A 141 -19.84 2.59 -27.97
C PRO A 141 -20.75 1.69 -28.81
N ASP A 142 -20.15 0.85 -29.65
CA ASP A 142 -20.80 -0.18 -30.48
C ASP A 142 -20.69 -1.58 -29.85
N GLY A 143 -20.35 -1.66 -28.55
CA GLY A 143 -19.99 -2.90 -27.86
C GLY A 143 -21.06 -3.97 -28.05
N ARG A 144 -20.64 -5.09 -28.65
CA ARG A 144 -21.53 -6.21 -29.01
C ARG A 144 -21.98 -6.95 -27.77
N ILE A 145 -21.11 -7.01 -26.76
CA ILE A 145 -21.44 -7.65 -25.48
C ILE A 145 -21.61 -6.63 -24.35
N THR A 146 -22.46 -6.98 -23.40
CA THR A 146 -22.58 -6.31 -22.11
C THR A 146 -22.46 -7.34 -21.02
N LEU A 147 -21.59 -7.08 -20.06
CA LEU A 147 -21.45 -7.87 -18.83
C LEU A 147 -21.93 -7.03 -17.65
N SER A 148 -22.98 -7.46 -16.97
CA SER A 148 -23.39 -6.91 -15.68
C SER A 148 -22.69 -7.69 -14.59
N MET A 149 -21.84 -7.01 -13.82
CA MET A 149 -20.96 -7.64 -12.85
C MET A 149 -20.93 -6.89 -11.53
N ARG A 150 -20.53 -7.60 -10.48
CA ARG A 150 -20.17 -7.01 -9.18
C ARG A 150 -18.94 -7.69 -8.62
N PHE A 151 -18.22 -6.97 -7.76
CA PHE A 151 -16.92 -7.38 -7.26
C PHE A 151 -16.90 -7.36 -5.74
N ARG A 152 -16.10 -8.23 -5.12
CA ARG A 152 -15.61 -7.98 -3.76
C ARG A 152 -14.17 -8.41 -3.66
N VAL A 153 -13.41 -7.70 -2.85
CA VAL A 153 -12.05 -8.10 -2.50
C VAL A 153 -11.95 -8.34 -1.01
N ARG A 154 -11.35 -9.48 -0.64
CA ARG A 154 -11.14 -9.90 0.74
C ARG A 154 -9.68 -10.19 0.97
N CYS A 155 -9.21 -9.96 2.18
CA CYS A 155 -7.89 -10.42 2.56
C CYS A 155 -7.93 -11.92 2.87
N SER A 156 -6.94 -12.63 2.36
CA SER A 156 -6.76 -14.07 2.52
C SER A 156 -5.89 -14.34 3.75
N GLY A 157 -5.90 -15.57 4.28
CA GLY A 157 -4.86 -16.03 5.22
C GLY A 157 -4.64 -15.22 6.50
N GLY A 158 -5.65 -14.45 6.96
CA GLY A 158 -5.52 -13.58 8.15
C GLY A 158 -4.84 -12.23 7.89
N TYR A 159 -4.54 -11.91 6.63
CA TYR A 159 -4.13 -10.56 6.26
C TYR A 159 -5.26 -9.56 6.55
N GLU A 160 -4.89 -8.33 6.87
CA GLU A 160 -5.79 -7.24 7.24
C GLU A 160 -5.40 -5.93 6.54
N GLY A 161 -6.29 -4.94 6.65
CA GLY A 161 -6.10 -3.61 6.12
C GLY A 161 -6.59 -3.46 4.67
N PRO A 162 -6.67 -2.20 4.17
CA PRO A 162 -7.25 -1.89 2.86
C PRO A 162 -6.45 -2.45 1.68
N HIS A 163 -5.22 -2.90 1.90
CA HIS A 163 -4.33 -3.46 0.88
C HIS A 163 -3.96 -4.93 1.13
N CYS A 164 -4.50 -5.56 2.16
CA CYS A 164 -4.14 -6.92 2.57
C CYS A 164 -2.63 -7.13 2.69
N ASP A 165 -1.90 -6.14 3.19
CA ASP A 165 -0.44 -6.14 3.27
C ASP A 165 0.08 -6.34 4.70
N CYS A 166 -0.81 -6.43 5.68
CA CYS A 166 -0.46 -6.61 7.07
C CYS A 166 -0.99 -7.94 7.61
N LEU A 167 -0.09 -8.74 8.19
CA LEU A 167 -0.44 -9.96 8.94
C LEU A 167 -0.11 -9.72 10.42
N PRO A 168 -1.10 -9.68 11.32
CA PRO A 168 -0.87 -9.41 12.74
C PRO A 168 -0.01 -10.51 13.37
N GLN A 169 0.85 -10.14 14.33
CA GLN A 169 1.81 -11.04 14.97
C GLN A 169 1.73 -10.92 16.50
N ASN A 170 2.00 -12.02 17.19
CA ASN A 170 2.08 -12.04 18.65
C ASN A 170 3.07 -13.10 19.13
N ASP A 171 4.32 -12.96 18.73
CA ASP A 171 5.41 -13.82 19.16
C ASP A 171 6.74 -13.05 19.22
N ASP A 172 7.66 -13.53 20.05
CA ASP A 172 8.93 -12.83 20.32
C ASP A 172 9.85 -12.74 19.08
N VAL A 173 9.60 -13.56 18.05
CA VAL A 173 10.42 -13.65 16.83
C VAL A 173 9.90 -12.75 15.73
N SER A 174 8.58 -12.65 15.54
CA SER A 174 7.94 -11.87 14.48
C SER A 174 7.55 -10.48 14.97
N GLY A 175 7.07 -10.36 16.21
CA GLY A 175 6.62 -9.11 16.81
C GLY A 175 5.30 -9.27 17.58
N HIS A 176 4.91 -8.19 18.28
CA HIS A 176 3.66 -8.12 19.04
C HIS A 176 2.84 -6.91 18.59
N TYR A 177 2.12 -7.08 17.49
CA TYR A 177 1.37 -5.98 16.88
C TYR A 177 0.08 -6.42 16.20
N SER A 178 -0.88 -5.51 16.14
CA SER A 178 -2.07 -5.58 15.30
C SER A 178 -1.92 -4.67 14.07
N CYS A 179 -2.74 -4.91 13.06
CA CYS A 179 -2.78 -4.09 11.86
C CYS A 179 -3.67 -2.85 12.07
N ARG A 180 -3.28 -1.72 11.47
CA ARG A 180 -4.08 -0.49 11.44
C ARG A 180 -4.65 -0.27 10.04
N GLU A 181 -5.69 0.54 9.96
CA GLU A 181 -6.32 0.91 8.68
C GLU A 181 -5.38 1.73 7.76
N ASP A 182 -4.42 2.47 8.31
CA ASP A 182 -3.47 3.33 7.58
C ASP A 182 -2.20 2.61 7.11
N ARG A 183 -2.25 1.29 6.91
CA ARG A 183 -1.10 0.40 6.64
C ARG A 183 -0.05 0.33 7.76
N GLY A 184 -0.27 1.04 8.85
CA GLY A 184 0.60 0.99 10.02
C GLY A 184 0.37 -0.28 10.84
N ILE A 185 1.29 -0.54 11.76
CA ILE A 185 1.09 -1.50 12.84
C ILE A 185 0.85 -0.76 14.15
N SER A 186 0.10 -1.37 15.05
CA SER A 186 -0.08 -0.90 16.43
C SER A 186 0.47 -1.95 17.39
N CYS A 187 1.35 -1.56 18.30
CA CYS A 187 1.88 -2.49 19.29
C CYS A 187 0.79 -3.00 20.23
N LEU A 188 0.86 -4.28 20.57
CA LEU A 188 -0.02 -4.87 21.58
C LEU A 188 0.33 -4.31 22.98
N PRO A 189 -0.62 -4.34 23.94
CA PRO A 189 -0.35 -3.90 25.30
C PRO A 189 0.86 -4.63 25.90
N GLY A 190 1.81 -3.85 26.44
CA GLY A 190 3.06 -4.36 26.99
C GLY A 190 4.25 -4.21 26.05
N TYR A 191 4.04 -3.71 24.83
CA TYR A 191 5.06 -3.56 23.80
C TYR A 191 5.06 -2.17 23.19
N THR A 192 6.22 -1.75 22.67
CA THR A 192 6.43 -0.43 22.06
C THR A 192 7.36 -0.53 20.86
N ASN A 193 7.58 0.60 20.17
CA ASN A 193 8.48 0.76 19.03
C ASN A 193 7.99 0.06 17.76
N THR A 194 7.17 0.75 16.96
CA THR A 194 6.68 0.20 15.68
C THR A 194 7.79 -0.03 14.65
N SER A 195 8.92 0.70 14.74
CA SER A 195 10.06 0.50 13.83
C SER A 195 10.78 -0.83 14.03
N ASN A 196 10.59 -1.50 15.17
CA ASN A 196 11.16 -2.83 15.44
C ASN A 196 10.10 -3.94 15.48
N LEU A 197 8.95 -3.74 14.84
CA LEU A 197 7.83 -4.67 14.86
C LEU A 197 7.30 -4.94 16.28
N CYS A 198 7.38 -3.94 17.16
CA CYS A 198 6.87 -4.04 18.52
C CYS A 198 7.50 -5.18 19.34
N ARG A 199 8.80 -5.44 19.13
CA ARG A 199 9.55 -6.45 19.90
C ARG A 199 10.13 -5.90 21.20
N GLN A 200 10.12 -4.58 21.37
CA GLN A 200 10.57 -3.97 22.60
C GLN A 200 9.46 -3.96 23.64
N GLN A 201 9.74 -4.49 24.83
CA GLN A 201 8.82 -4.44 25.95
C GLN A 201 8.63 -3.00 26.45
N ASP A 202 7.39 -2.63 26.74
CA ASP A 202 7.03 -1.35 27.33
C ASP A 202 7.07 -1.43 28.86
N TYR A 203 8.20 -1.03 29.44
CA TYR A 203 8.37 -0.97 30.90
C TYR A 203 7.63 0.21 31.54
N CYS A 204 7.04 1.11 30.76
CA CYS A 204 6.24 2.22 31.28
C CYS A 204 4.79 1.82 31.58
N ILE A 205 4.34 0.63 31.17
CA ILE A 205 3.00 0.16 31.50
C ILE A 205 2.84 0.01 33.02
N GLY A 206 1.91 0.79 33.56
CA GLY A 206 1.66 0.86 35.01
C GLY A 206 2.73 1.63 35.81
N ALA A 207 3.74 2.21 35.16
CA ALA A 207 4.73 3.03 35.84
C ALA A 207 4.09 4.35 36.31
N VAL A 208 4.26 4.67 37.59
CA VAL A 208 3.83 5.95 38.16
C VAL A 208 5.07 6.80 38.43
N CYS A 209 5.27 7.83 37.61
CA CYS A 209 6.32 8.81 37.85
C CYS A 209 5.84 9.89 38.82
N HIS A 210 6.56 10.06 39.93
CA HIS A 210 6.30 11.14 40.88
C HIS A 210 6.74 12.51 40.32
N SER A 211 6.23 13.60 40.89
CA SER A 211 6.63 14.97 40.56
C SER A 211 6.41 15.39 39.10
N ASN A 212 5.30 14.92 38.50
CA ASN A 212 4.93 15.26 37.11
C ASN A 212 5.99 14.85 36.07
N GLY A 213 6.74 13.78 36.35
CA GLY A 213 7.70 13.21 35.41
C GLY A 213 7.04 12.39 34.30
N THR A 214 7.71 12.28 33.16
CA THR A 214 7.33 11.44 32.02
C THR A 214 8.11 10.14 32.06
N CYS A 215 7.43 9.02 31.89
CA CYS A 215 8.09 7.72 31.80
C CYS A 215 8.73 7.55 30.42
N VAL A 216 9.98 7.13 30.39
CA VAL A 216 10.74 6.77 29.19
C VAL A 216 11.13 5.30 29.29
N SER A 217 10.67 4.49 28.34
CA SER A 217 10.99 3.07 28.27
C SER A 217 12.38 2.85 27.66
N ASN A 218 13.26 2.18 28.38
CA ASN A 218 14.57 1.73 27.93
C ASN A 218 14.51 0.25 27.52
N PRO A 219 15.53 -0.31 26.84
CA PRO A 219 15.50 -1.71 26.40
C PRO A 219 15.26 -2.76 27.49
N THR A 220 15.60 -2.45 28.75
CA THR A 220 15.53 -3.38 29.90
C THR A 220 14.91 -2.78 31.17
N SER A 221 14.44 -1.53 31.12
CA SER A 221 13.94 -0.80 32.29
C SER A 221 13.13 0.43 31.87
N TYR A 222 12.64 1.21 32.82
CA TYR A 222 12.11 2.55 32.54
C TYR A 222 12.82 3.59 33.40
N THR A 223 12.82 4.83 32.93
CA THR A 223 13.29 6.00 33.66
C THR A 223 12.19 7.05 33.74
N CYS A 224 12.01 7.67 34.89
CA CYS A 224 11.13 8.83 35.04
C CYS A 224 11.95 10.10 34.84
N GLU A 225 11.81 10.71 33.67
CA GLU A 225 12.43 12.00 33.40
C GLU A 225 11.53 13.10 33.98
N GLN A 226 12.10 14.00 34.76
CA GLN A 226 11.33 15.15 35.23
C GLN A 226 10.94 15.98 34.00
N ALA A 227 9.69 16.45 33.96
CA ALA A 227 9.37 17.56 33.09
C ALA A 227 10.39 18.65 33.41
N HIS A 228 11.25 19.00 32.46
CA HIS A 228 11.92 20.28 32.53
C HIS A 228 10.80 21.29 32.66
N GLN A 229 10.56 21.79 33.88
CA GLN A 229 10.09 23.14 33.97
C GLN A 229 11.12 23.90 33.16
N GLU A 230 10.71 24.42 31.99
CA GLU A 230 11.12 25.76 31.65
C GLU A 230 10.88 26.55 32.92
N GLN A 231 11.92 26.67 33.73
CA GLN A 231 11.98 27.66 34.76
C GLN A 231 11.92 28.97 33.97
N SER A 232 10.70 29.47 33.79
CA SER A 232 10.39 30.87 34.07
C SER A 232 10.67 31.13 35.56
N GLY A 233 11.89 30.84 35.96
CA GLY A 233 12.52 31.11 37.23
C GLY A 233 13.53 32.18 36.86
N GLU A 234 13.08 33.40 37.06
CA GLU A 234 13.81 34.64 37.03
C GLU A 234 15.16 34.52 37.78
N SER A 235 16.19 33.98 37.13
CA SER A 235 17.56 34.34 37.44
C SER A 235 17.87 35.59 36.64
N ARG A 236 17.51 36.74 37.22
CA ARG A 236 18.17 38.01 36.90
C ARG A 236 19.67 37.87 37.21
N SER A 237 20.44 37.33 36.28
CA SER A 237 21.72 37.94 35.94
C SER A 237 21.51 38.68 34.64
N SER A 238 20.91 39.86 34.76
CA SER A 238 21.05 40.91 33.75
C SER A 238 22.54 41.11 33.53
N VAL A 239 23.09 40.50 32.48
CA VAL A 239 24.32 41.03 31.89
C VAL A 239 23.86 42.35 31.27
N PRO A 240 24.35 43.50 31.76
CA PRO A 240 23.92 44.79 31.23
C PRO A 240 24.23 44.82 29.73
N GLY A 241 23.25 45.19 28.90
CA GLY A 241 23.46 45.43 27.46
C GLY A 241 24.60 46.43 27.15
N ALA A 242 25.15 47.09 28.17
CA ALA A 242 26.38 47.87 28.10
C ALA A 242 27.65 47.05 27.79
N VAL A 243 27.71 45.76 28.14
CA VAL A 243 28.94 44.95 27.96
C VAL A 243 29.13 44.54 26.50
N ILE A 244 28.05 44.18 25.80
CA ILE A 244 28.10 43.81 24.38
C ILE A 244 28.37 45.05 23.50
N GLY A 245 27.82 46.21 23.86
CA GLY A 245 28.10 47.48 23.18
C GLY A 245 29.57 47.92 23.30
N ALA A 246 30.20 47.72 24.46
CA ALA A 246 31.60 48.09 24.68
C ALA A 246 32.58 47.23 23.86
N ILE A 247 32.29 45.94 23.68
CA ILE A 247 33.15 45.03 22.89
C ILE A 247 33.09 45.40 21.40
N VAL A 248 31.89 45.68 20.87
CA VAL A 248 31.72 46.06 19.46
C VAL A 248 32.31 47.44 19.18
N ALA A 249 32.13 48.41 20.07
CA ALA A 249 32.75 49.73 19.94
C ALA A 249 34.28 49.67 20.05
N GLY A 250 34.81 48.84 20.97
CA GLY A 250 36.25 48.62 21.12
C GLY A 250 36.88 48.02 19.86
N LEU A 251 36.23 47.03 19.25
CA LEU A 251 36.69 46.42 18.00
C LEU A 251 36.70 47.41 16.83
N LEU A 252 35.68 48.28 16.72
CA LEU A 252 35.61 49.31 15.68
C LEU A 252 36.73 50.36 15.83
N VAL A 253 37.00 50.83 17.05
CA VAL A 253 38.08 51.79 17.31
C VAL A 253 39.45 51.17 17.05
N ALA A 254 39.67 49.92 17.46
CA ALA A 254 40.91 49.20 17.19
C ALA A 254 41.17 49.04 15.68
N LEU A 255 40.14 48.68 14.90
CA LEU A 255 40.25 48.57 13.44
C LEU A 255 40.56 49.92 12.78
N LEU A 256 39.96 51.02 13.23
CA LEU A 256 40.25 52.36 12.73
C LEU A 256 41.69 52.78 13.03
N LEU A 257 42.20 52.51 14.24
CA LEU A 257 43.59 52.80 14.59
C LEU A 257 44.57 51.98 13.75
N CYS A 258 44.30 50.70 13.53
CA CYS A 258 45.09 49.86 12.63
C CYS A 258 45.13 50.43 11.20
N ALA A 259 44.00 50.88 10.66
CA ALA A 259 43.93 51.48 9.33
C ALA A 259 44.78 52.76 9.23
N VAL A 260 44.73 53.64 10.24
CA VAL A 260 45.54 54.87 10.29
C VAL A 260 47.04 54.55 10.32
N VAL A 261 47.46 53.58 11.13
CA VAL A 261 48.87 53.16 11.20
C VAL A 261 49.36 52.64 9.85
N VAL A 262 48.55 51.82 9.17
CA VAL A 262 48.88 51.31 7.83
C VAL A 262 49.03 52.45 6.83
N ILE A 263 48.12 53.44 6.84
CA ILE A 263 48.21 54.62 5.97
C ILE A 263 49.49 55.41 6.25
N VAL A 264 49.84 55.65 7.51
CA VAL A 264 51.06 56.36 7.90
C VAL A 264 52.31 55.61 7.40
N ILE A 265 52.35 54.28 7.56
CA ILE A 265 53.45 53.45 7.06
C ILE A 265 53.58 53.59 5.53
N ILE A 266 52.47 53.50 4.80
CA ILE A 266 52.45 53.66 3.34
C ILE A 266 52.98 55.04 2.95
N VAL A 267 52.49 56.11 3.59
CA VAL A 267 52.95 57.48 3.34
C VAL A 267 54.45 57.62 3.62
N CYS A 268 54.95 57.08 4.74
CA CYS A 268 56.38 57.08 5.05
C CYS A 268 57.21 56.34 4.01
N ILE A 269 56.74 55.19 3.50
CA ILE A 269 57.42 54.44 2.44
C ILE A 269 57.46 55.26 1.15
N VAL A 270 56.34 55.88 0.77
CA VAL A 270 56.25 56.72 -0.45
C VAL A 270 57.16 57.95 -0.34
N LEU A 271 57.18 58.61 0.81
CA LEU A 271 58.05 59.76 1.07
C LEU A 271 59.54 59.37 1.10
N ARG A 272 59.89 58.18 1.64
CA ARG A 272 61.26 57.66 1.57
C ARG A 272 61.69 57.38 0.14
N LYS A 273 60.80 56.82 -0.70
CA LYS A 273 61.11 56.61 -2.13
C LYS A 273 61.33 57.91 -2.89
N LYS A 274 60.61 58.99 -2.56
CA LYS A 274 60.83 60.31 -3.18
C LYS A 274 62.18 60.95 -2.83
N LYS A 275 62.73 60.70 -1.64
CA LYS A 275 64.05 61.25 -1.23
C LYS A 275 65.26 60.55 -1.86
N VAL A 276 65.09 59.42 -2.54
CA VAL A 276 66.19 58.70 -3.23
C VAL A 276 66.26 59.07 -4.72
N ALA A 277 65.26 59.80 -5.23
CA ALA A 277 65.16 60.17 -6.65
C ALA A 277 65.51 61.66 -6.95
N THR A 278 66.12 62.36 -5.99
CA THR A 278 66.69 63.72 -6.11
C THR A 278 68.07 63.74 -5.52
#